data_AF-A0A915UAX4-F1
#
_entry.id   AF-A0A915UAX4-F1
#
_cell.length_a   1.000
_cell.length_b   1.000
_cell.length_c   1.000
_cell.angle_alpha   90.00
_cell.angle_beta   90.00
_cell.angle_gamma   90.00
#
_symmetry.space_group_name_H-M   'P 1'
#
loop_
_entity.id
_entity.type
_entity.pdbx_description
1 polymer ?
#
loop_
_entity_poly.entity_id
_entity_poly.type
_entity_poly.pdbx_seq_one_letter_code
_entity_poly.pdbx_strand_id
1 'polypeptide(L)'
;MTVGRMMTAAERLEVAQCLLVRVLPCGCRVGLYRTWTSRALLIVDDPHDDCRDRGHQADFVIEDRDGAPAAAAGLAPAARRRA
;
A
#
# COMPACT_ATOMS: atom_id res chain seq x y z
N MET A 1 -14.03 -3.21 -9.16
CA MET A 1 -13.06 -2.28 -9.73
C MET A 1 -12.36 -1.61 -8.58
N THR A 2 -11.07 -1.87 -8.43
CA THR A 2 -10.23 -1.20 -7.45
C THR A 2 -10.08 0.27 -7.86
N VAL A 3 -10.39 1.20 -6.96
CA VAL A 3 -10.21 2.63 -7.23
C VAL A 3 -8.84 3.04 -6.73
N GLY A 4 -8.15 3.89 -7.48
CA GLY A 4 -6.82 4.33 -7.13
C GLY A 4 -6.30 5.37 -8.10
N ARG A 5 -5.02 5.70 -7.96
CA ARG A 5 -4.34 6.70 -8.78
C ARG A 5 -2.87 6.41 -8.88
N MET A 6 -2.20 7.02 -9.85
CA MET A 6 -0.75 6.99 -9.89
C MET A 6 -0.15 7.68 -8.68
N MET A 7 0.90 7.08 -8.14
CA MET A 7 1.74 7.70 -7.12
C MET A 7 2.36 8.97 -7.70
N THR A 8 2.36 10.03 -6.89
CA THR A 8 3.06 11.25 -7.24
C THR A 8 4.55 11.13 -6.89
N ALA A 9 5.40 11.94 -7.53
CA ALA A 9 6.82 11.99 -7.20
C ALA A 9 7.08 12.34 -5.73
N ALA A 10 6.24 13.20 -5.13
CA ALA A 10 6.33 13.56 -3.72
C ALA A 10 6.04 12.36 -2.81
N GLU A 11 5.00 11.58 -3.12
CA GLU A 11 4.70 10.37 -2.34
C GLU A 11 5.80 9.34 -2.42
N ARG A 12 6.46 9.21 -3.58
CA ARG A 12 7.59 8.28 -3.74
C ARG A 12 8.72 8.59 -2.76
N LEU A 13 9.00 9.87 -2.54
CA LEU A 13 9.99 10.32 -1.56
C LEU A 13 9.53 10.15 -0.12
N GLU A 14 8.22 10.12 0.10
CA GLU A 14 7.61 9.97 1.43
C GLU A 14 7.58 8.51 1.92
N VAL A 15 7.72 7.52 1.04
CA VAL A 15 7.75 6.10 1.42
C VAL A 15 8.96 5.82 2.30
N ALA A 16 8.68 5.38 3.52
CA ALA A 16 9.71 5.14 4.54
C ALA A 16 10.00 3.65 4.70
N GLN A 17 8.95 2.83 4.78
CA GLN A 17 9.08 1.41 5.12
C GLN A 17 7.99 0.58 4.46
N CYS A 18 8.37 -0.56 3.85
CA CYS A 18 7.42 -1.60 3.47
C CYS A 18 7.04 -2.43 4.70
N LEU A 19 5.76 -2.52 5.01
CA LEU A 19 5.22 -3.23 6.17
C LEU A 19 4.85 -4.68 5.82
N LEU A 20 4.23 -4.88 4.66
CA LEU A 20 3.84 -6.21 4.16
C LEU A 20 3.75 -6.18 2.64
N VAL A 21 3.85 -7.36 2.05
CA VAL A 21 3.64 -7.59 0.62
C VAL A 21 2.59 -8.69 0.48
N ARG A 22 1.64 -8.50 -0.44
CA ARG A 22 0.62 -9.50 -0.75
C ARG A 22 0.32 -9.54 -2.25
N VAL A 23 -0.25 -10.65 -2.70
CA VAL A 23 -0.78 -10.81 -4.06
C VAL A 23 -2.28 -10.60 -4.03
N LEU A 24 -2.79 -9.73 -4.88
CA LEU A 24 -4.23 -9.49 -5.02
C LEU A 24 -4.90 -10.62 -5.81
N PRO A 25 -6.23 -10.79 -5.72
CA PRO A 25 -6.97 -11.78 -6.51
C PRO A 25 -6.80 -11.62 -8.03
N CYS A 26 -6.42 -10.43 -8.51
CA CYS A 26 -6.11 -10.17 -9.91
C CYS A 26 -4.68 -10.57 -10.32
N GLY A 27 -3.86 -11.10 -9.41
CA GLY A 27 -2.49 -11.51 -9.65
C GLY A 27 -1.43 -10.43 -9.37
N CYS A 28 -1.82 -9.15 -9.31
CA CYS A 28 -0.88 -8.05 -9.01
C CYS A 28 -0.28 -8.19 -7.61
N ARG A 29 1.04 -7.97 -7.52
CA ARG A 29 1.75 -7.87 -6.25
C ARG A 29 1.69 -6.43 -5.73
N VAL A 30 1.28 -6.28 -4.48
CA VAL A 30 1.18 -4.98 -3.82
C VAL A 30 1.94 -4.98 -2.50
N GLY A 31 2.55 -3.84 -2.18
CA GLY A 31 3.17 -3.56 -0.89
C GLY A 31 2.33 -2.55 -0.10
N LEU A 32 2.19 -2.77 1.21
CA LEU A 32 1.69 -1.74 2.14
C LEU A 32 2.89 -0.98 2.67
N TYR A 33 2.96 0.30 2.37
CA TYR A 33 4.05 1.17 2.78
C TYR A 33 3.58 2.17 3.83
N ARG A 34 4.42 2.38 4.84
CA ARG A 34 4.29 3.51 5.75
C ARG A 34 5.06 4.69 5.20
N THR A 35 4.46 5.88 5.23
CA THR A 35 5.13 7.14 4.91
C THR A 35 5.81 7.75 6.15
N TRP A 36 6.74 8.68 5.96
CA TRP A 36 7.34 9.47 7.05
C TRP A 36 6.28 10.23 7.86
N THR A 37 5.25 10.72 7.18
CA THR A 37 4.05 11.35 7.76
C THR A 37 3.07 10.36 8.41
N SER A 38 3.47 9.10 8.59
CA SER A 38 2.68 8.01 9.22
C SER A 38 1.35 7.70 8.52
N ARG A 39 1.26 7.96 7.21
CA ARG A 39 0.17 7.45 6.37
C ARG A 39 0.52 6.05 5.86
N ALA A 40 -0.50 5.27 5.52
CA ALA A 40 -0.33 3.98 4.87
C ALA A 40 -0.74 4.10 3.40
N LEU A 41 0.09 3.60 2.50
CA LEU A 41 -0.16 3.55 1.06
C LEU A 41 -0.09 2.10 0.60
N LEU A 42 -1.11 1.62 -0.12
CA LEU A 42 -1.05 0.33 -0.78
C LEU A 42 -0.63 0.55 -2.24
N ILE A 43 0.56 0.09 -2.60
CA ILE A 43 1.20 0.40 -3.89
C ILE A 43 1.37 -0.90 -4.68
N VAL A 44 1.09 -0.88 -5.98
CA VAL A 44 1.41 -1.98 -6.90
C VAL A 44 2.91 -1.97 -7.19
N ASP A 45 3.61 -2.99 -6.71
CA ASP A 45 5.04 -3.17 -6.96
C ASP A 45 5.28 -3.88 -8.30
N ASP A 46 4.49 -4.92 -8.58
CA ASP A 46 4.62 -5.76 -9.76
C ASP A 46 3.23 -6.08 -10.35
N PRO A 47 2.84 -5.43 -11.46
CA PRO A 47 1.58 -5.69 -12.11
C PRO A 47 1.63 -7.03 -12.86
N HIS A 48 0.58 -7.84 -12.73
CA HIS A 48 0.47 -9.09 -13.48
C HIS A 48 -0.10 -8.83 -14.88
N ASP A 49 0.47 -9.47 -15.91
CA ASP A 49 0.09 -9.28 -17.32
C ASP A 49 -1.41 -9.54 -17.57
N ASP A 50 -1.95 -10.58 -16.92
CA ASP A 50 -3.38 -10.94 -17.01
C ASP A 50 -4.27 -10.22 -15.99
N CYS A 51 -3.84 -9.10 -15.41
CA CYS A 51 -4.65 -8.36 -14.45
C CYS A 51 -6.02 -8.02 -15.06
N ARG A 52 -7.10 -8.59 -14.51
CA ARG A 52 -8.47 -8.45 -15.04
C ARG A 52 -8.95 -7.00 -15.08
N ASP A 53 -8.47 -6.16 -14.17
CA ASP A 53 -8.76 -4.72 -14.17
C ASP A 53 -7.99 -3.96 -15.26
N ARG A 54 -7.08 -4.62 -16.00
CA ARG A 54 -6.30 -4.17 -17.16
C ARG A 54 -5.61 -2.79 -17.00
N GLY A 55 -5.39 -2.33 -15.77
CA GLY A 55 -5.00 -0.94 -15.53
C GLY A 55 -4.11 -0.70 -14.32
N HIS A 56 -3.71 -1.73 -13.57
CA HIS A 56 -2.72 -1.56 -12.52
C HIS A 56 -1.34 -1.44 -13.17
N GLN A 57 -0.73 -0.26 -13.05
CA GLN A 57 0.67 -0.03 -13.39
C GLN A 57 1.52 -0.14 -12.13
N ALA A 58 2.83 -0.35 -12.31
CA ALA A 58 3.76 -0.12 -11.21
C ALA A 58 3.56 1.31 -10.66
N ASP A 59 3.72 1.47 -9.35
CA ASP A 59 3.47 2.73 -8.63
C ASP A 59 2.00 3.18 -8.62
N PHE A 60 1.04 2.31 -8.95
CA PHE A 60 -0.37 2.61 -8.75
C PHE A 60 -0.73 2.47 -7.27
N VAL A 61 -1.24 3.55 -6.68
CA VAL A 61 -1.73 3.60 -5.30
C VAL A 61 -3.20 3.19 -5.30
N ILE A 62 -3.49 2.11 -4.58
CA ILE A 62 -4.84 1.62 -4.36
C ILE A 62 -5.44 2.33 -3.15
N GLU A 63 -6.60 2.96 -3.35
CA GLU A 63 -7.38 3.54 -2.27
C GLU A 63 -8.16 2.43 -1.56
N ASP A 64 -7.80 2.13 -0.31
CA ASP A 64 -8.57 1.21 0.51
C ASP A 64 -9.89 1.86 0.93
N ARG A 65 -10.96 1.63 0.16
CA ARG A 65 -12.28 2.21 0.43
C ARG A 65 -12.97 1.64 1.67
N ASP A 66 -12.52 0.49 2.16
CA ASP A 66 -13.06 -0.13 3.37
C ASP A 66 -12.36 0.33 4.65
N GLY A 67 -11.36 1.21 4.54
CA GLY A 67 -10.70 1.81 5.70
C GLY A 67 -10.25 0.77 6.71
N ALA A 68 -9.82 -0.41 6.27
CA ALA A 68 -9.19 -1.36 7.17
C ALA A 68 -7.83 -0.76 7.51
N PRO A 69 -7.65 -0.18 8.71
CA PRO A 69 -6.37 0.41 9.04
C PRO A 69 -5.31 -0.69 9.01
N ALA A 70 -4.06 -0.26 9.09
CA ALA A 70 -2.87 -1.06 9.38
C ALA A 70 -2.98 -2.06 10.58
N ALA A 71 -4.16 -2.29 11.17
CA ALA A 71 -4.48 -3.35 12.12
C ALA A 71 -4.21 -4.76 11.56
N ALA A 72 -4.33 -5.00 10.25
CA ALA A 72 -3.91 -6.28 9.66
C ALA A 72 -2.38 -6.41 9.49
N ALA A 73 -1.62 -5.32 9.67
CA ALA A 73 -0.17 -5.30 9.57
C ALA A 73 0.55 -5.45 10.93
N GLY A 74 -0.17 -5.72 12.03
CA GLY A 74 0.45 -5.89 13.35
C GLY A 74 1.18 -4.64 13.88
N LEU A 75 1.02 -3.46 13.25
CA LEU A 75 1.51 -2.19 13.80
C LEU A 75 0.52 -1.68 14.84
N ALA A 76 0.49 -2.34 16.00
CA ALA A 76 0.06 -1.67 17.21
C ALA A 76 0.96 -0.43 17.42
N PRO A 77 0.42 0.72 17.87
CA PRO A 77 1.28 1.82 18.29
C PRO A 77 2.19 1.27 19.39
N ALA A 78 3.51 1.43 19.23
CA ALA A 78 4.47 1.14 20.29
C ALA A 78 4.04 1.95 21.52
N ALA A 79 3.37 1.28 22.46
CA ALA A 79 3.01 1.86 23.73
C ALA A 79 4.31 2.37 24.35
N ARG A 80 4.38 3.69 24.56
CA ARG A 80 5.47 4.34 25.27
C ARG A 80 5.60 3.67 26.64
N ARG A 81 6.57 2.77 26.81
CA ARG A 81 6.99 2.35 28.14
C ARG A 81 7.82 3.49 28.71
N ARG A 82 7.17 4.34 29.50
CA ARG A 82 7.82 5.07 30.58
C ARG A 82 7.92 4.11 31.77
N ALA A 83 9.13 3.77 32.16
CA ALA A 83 9.60 3.64 33.54
C ALA A 83 11.12 3.41 33.47
#